data_AF-A0A962J3T8-F1
#
_entry.id   AF-A0A962J3T8-F1
#
_cell.length_a   1.000
_cell.length_b   1.000
_cell.length_c   1.000
_cell.angle_alpha   90.00
_cell.angle_beta   90.00
_cell.angle_gamma   90.00
#
_symmetry.space_group_name_H-M   'P 1'
#
loop_
_entity.id
_entity.type
_entity.pdbx_description
1 polymer ?
#
loop_
_entity_poly.entity_id
_entity_poly.type
_entity_poly.pdbx_seq_one_letter_code
_entity_poly.pdbx_strand_id
1 'polypeptide(L)'
;MNIKSWNILLVAVFLIVLTGGGYMLYQGQSVKLAQQHAARAQAEKDQRAAIAREEMERAEEIQAREAALKEKFEDFLNGFLQDVSENVREYGESRKVLSGLVDPINMRAPEYIEENYALSETVILRLQLQMDKIMGVFEQADKDFVVLLDQWPVSQKDIIEGAWQQTRDQQAGLYIAYFESEQELIKVIQDFLAFCNEKRDSVTYDEESGNLLFKTEAEQEQYVGYLNKMNEIKSVQSSLFTK
;
A
#
# COMPACT_ATOMS: atom_id res chain seq x y z
N MET A 1 -75.80 67.93 -50.16
CA MET A 1 -74.76 67.28 -49.32
C MET A 1 -73.56 68.23 -49.27
N ASN A 2 -73.17 68.72 -48.10
CA ASN A 2 -72.30 69.90 -47.95
C ASN A 2 -70.81 69.49 -47.95
N ILE A 3 -69.95 70.22 -48.67
CA ILE A 3 -68.50 69.92 -48.84
C ILE A 3 -67.76 69.85 -47.49
N LYS A 4 -68.23 70.59 -46.46
CA LYS A 4 -67.71 70.51 -45.09
C LYS A 4 -67.91 69.14 -44.41
N SER A 5 -68.98 68.42 -44.75
CA SER A 5 -69.28 67.10 -44.18
C SER A 5 -68.35 66.01 -44.72
N TRP A 6 -67.83 66.19 -45.95
CA TRP A 6 -66.98 65.21 -46.62
C TRP A 6 -65.54 65.26 -46.11
N ASN A 7 -65.00 66.46 -45.83
CA ASN A 7 -63.66 66.62 -45.25
C ASN A 7 -63.57 66.08 -43.82
N ILE A 8 -64.62 66.22 -43.00
CA ILE A 8 -64.64 65.67 -41.64
C ILE A 8 -64.66 64.12 -41.67
N LEU A 9 -65.41 63.54 -42.61
CA LEU A 9 -65.51 62.09 -42.77
C LEU A 9 -64.20 61.47 -43.29
N LEU A 10 -63.50 62.17 -44.19
CA LEU A 10 -62.17 61.77 -44.66
C LEU A 10 -61.11 61.83 -43.55
N VAL A 11 -61.10 62.88 -42.72
CA VAL A 11 -60.17 62.99 -41.59
C VAL A 11 -60.45 61.92 -40.51
N ALA A 12 -61.73 61.61 -40.24
CA ALA A 12 -62.11 60.55 -39.30
C ALA A 12 -61.69 59.16 -39.80
N VAL A 13 -61.87 58.85 -41.09
CA VAL A 13 -61.40 57.58 -41.70
C VAL A 13 -59.88 57.50 -41.69
N PHE A 14 -59.16 58.61 -41.97
CA PHE A 14 -57.70 58.65 -41.95
C PHE A 14 -57.12 58.42 -40.54
N LEU A 15 -57.77 58.97 -39.50
CA LEU A 15 -57.39 58.73 -38.10
C LEU A 15 -57.64 57.29 -37.64
N ILE A 16 -58.72 56.65 -38.10
CA ILE A 16 -59.02 55.23 -37.80
C ILE A 16 -58.03 54.30 -38.51
N VAL A 17 -57.63 54.60 -39.75
CA VAL A 17 -56.63 53.81 -40.49
C VAL A 17 -55.23 53.98 -39.90
N LEU A 18 -54.85 55.19 -39.45
CA LEU A 18 -53.56 55.43 -38.79
C LEU A 18 -53.47 54.79 -37.40
N THR A 19 -54.54 54.82 -36.60
CA THR A 19 -54.58 54.17 -35.28
C THR A 19 -54.69 52.65 -35.39
N GLY A 20 -55.46 52.12 -36.36
CA GLY A 20 -55.54 50.67 -36.64
C GLY A 20 -54.27 50.09 -37.26
N GLY A 21 -53.64 50.81 -38.19
CA GLY A 21 -52.36 50.41 -38.80
C GLY A 21 -51.19 50.47 -37.80
N GLY A 22 -51.16 51.47 -36.92
CA GLY A 22 -50.20 51.56 -35.82
C GLY A 22 -50.35 50.44 -34.79
N TYR A 23 -51.59 50.07 -34.45
CA TYR A 23 -51.87 48.97 -33.50
C TYR A 23 -51.47 47.59 -34.06
N MET A 24 -51.73 47.33 -35.34
CA MET A 24 -51.29 46.10 -36.04
C MET A 24 -49.76 46.00 -36.15
N LEU A 25 -49.07 47.11 -36.46
CA LEU A 25 -47.60 47.14 -36.49
C LEU A 25 -46.97 46.96 -35.09
N TYR A 26 -47.58 47.56 -34.06
CA TYR A 26 -47.15 47.40 -32.67
C TYR A 26 -47.37 45.98 -32.15
N GLN A 27 -48.51 45.34 -32.46
CA GLN A 27 -48.73 43.91 -32.17
C GLN A 27 -47.77 43.00 -32.94
N GLY A 28 -47.50 43.28 -34.22
CA GLY A 28 -46.54 42.51 -35.01
C GLY A 28 -45.10 42.61 -34.50
N GLN A 29 -44.68 43.80 -34.02
CA GLN A 29 -43.36 43.98 -33.40
C GLN A 29 -43.27 43.34 -32.01
N SER A 30 -44.31 43.45 -31.19
CA SER A 30 -44.31 42.86 -29.85
C SER A 30 -44.33 41.33 -29.88
N VAL A 31 -45.04 40.71 -30.83
CA VAL A 31 -45.00 39.24 -31.05
C VAL A 31 -43.63 38.78 -31.54
N LYS A 32 -43.00 39.50 -32.47
CA LYS A 32 -41.62 39.18 -32.92
C LYS A 32 -40.60 39.30 -31.79
N LEU A 33 -40.70 40.33 -30.95
CA LEU A 33 -39.88 40.48 -29.75
C LEU A 33 -40.12 39.32 -28.77
N ALA A 34 -41.38 38.98 -28.49
CA ALA A 34 -41.72 37.86 -27.59
C ALA A 34 -41.19 36.51 -28.12
N GLN A 35 -41.31 36.24 -29.42
CA GLN A 35 -40.74 35.05 -30.06
C GLN A 35 -39.21 35.04 -30.02
N GLN A 36 -38.56 36.18 -30.21
CA GLN A 36 -37.10 36.30 -30.13
C GLN A 36 -36.59 36.11 -28.69
N HIS A 37 -37.32 36.63 -27.70
CA HIS A 37 -37.03 36.39 -26.27
C HIS A 37 -37.27 34.93 -25.88
N ALA A 38 -38.35 34.30 -26.36
CA ALA A 38 -38.61 32.88 -26.13
C ALA A 38 -37.54 31.98 -26.79
N ALA A 39 -37.12 32.30 -28.01
CA ALA A 39 -36.05 31.57 -28.71
C ALA A 39 -34.69 31.73 -28.00
N ARG A 40 -34.36 32.92 -27.51
CA ARG A 40 -33.15 33.16 -26.70
C ARG A 40 -33.19 32.42 -25.36
N ALA A 41 -34.32 32.45 -24.66
CA ALA A 41 -34.50 31.72 -23.41
C ALA A 41 -34.41 30.20 -23.60
N GLN A 42 -34.90 29.68 -24.72
CA GLN A 42 -34.75 28.26 -25.06
C GLN A 42 -33.29 27.92 -25.40
N ALA A 43 -32.61 28.74 -26.20
CA ALA A 43 -31.19 28.55 -26.51
C ALA A 43 -30.31 28.60 -25.24
N GLU A 44 -30.59 29.49 -24.29
CA GLU A 44 -29.91 29.54 -23.00
C GLU A 44 -30.18 28.29 -22.14
N LYS A 45 -31.41 27.75 -22.16
CA LYS A 45 -31.73 26.49 -21.47
C LYS A 45 -30.99 25.31 -22.10
N ASP A 46 -30.97 25.22 -23.42
CA ASP A 46 -30.29 24.14 -24.14
C ASP A 46 -28.76 24.22 -23.92
N GLN A 47 -28.19 25.42 -23.88
CA GLN A 47 -26.78 25.63 -23.56
C GLN A 47 -26.45 25.24 -22.11
N ARG A 48 -27.30 25.60 -21.14
CA ARG A 48 -27.12 25.17 -19.74
C ARG A 48 -27.28 23.67 -19.57
N ALA A 49 -28.21 23.04 -20.29
CA ALA A 49 -28.39 21.59 -20.27
C ALA A 49 -27.19 20.87 -20.90
N ALA A 50 -26.60 21.42 -21.96
CA ALA A 50 -25.37 20.90 -22.56
C ALA A 50 -24.18 20.99 -21.61
N ILE A 51 -23.97 22.16 -20.97
CA ILE A 51 -22.91 22.34 -19.96
C ILE A 51 -23.10 21.37 -18.77
N ALA A 52 -24.33 21.25 -18.25
CA ALA A 52 -24.61 20.34 -17.14
C ALA A 52 -24.36 18.86 -17.49
N ARG A 53 -24.65 18.44 -18.73
CA ARG A 53 -24.33 17.09 -19.22
C ARG A 53 -22.82 16.88 -19.32
N GLU A 54 -22.11 17.84 -19.89
CA GLU A 54 -20.65 17.78 -20.02
C GLU A 54 -19.96 17.76 -18.64
N GLU A 55 -20.45 18.55 -17.68
CA GLU A 55 -19.96 18.53 -16.29
C GLU A 55 -20.23 17.18 -15.60
N MET A 56 -21.40 16.58 -15.85
CA MET A 56 -21.76 15.27 -15.30
C MET A 56 -20.90 14.15 -15.92
N GLU A 57 -20.70 14.15 -17.24
CA GLU A 57 -19.83 13.19 -17.93
C GLU A 57 -18.37 13.30 -17.45
N ARG A 58 -17.85 14.52 -17.28
CA ARG A 58 -16.51 14.72 -16.69
C ARG A 58 -16.44 14.24 -15.24
N ALA A 59 -17.49 14.47 -14.44
CA ALA A 59 -17.53 14.00 -13.06
C ALA A 59 -17.54 12.46 -12.98
N GLU A 60 -18.29 11.79 -13.86
CA GLU A 60 -18.29 10.33 -13.99
C GLU A 60 -16.92 9.80 -14.43
N GLU A 61 -16.26 10.44 -15.40
CA GLU A 61 -14.91 10.05 -15.84
C GLU A 61 -13.87 10.21 -14.72
N ILE A 62 -13.93 11.31 -13.96
CA ILE A 62 -13.07 11.53 -12.79
C ILE A 62 -13.32 10.45 -11.73
N GLN A 63 -14.58 10.14 -11.40
CA GLN A 63 -14.91 9.10 -10.44
C GLN A 63 -14.44 7.71 -10.89
N ALA A 64 -14.64 7.36 -12.16
CA ALA A 64 -14.18 6.10 -12.72
C ALA A 64 -12.64 5.99 -12.66
N ARG A 65 -11.93 7.08 -12.97
CA ARG A 65 -10.47 7.14 -12.85
C ARG A 65 -10.01 6.99 -11.40
N GLU A 66 -10.64 7.69 -10.46
CA GLU A 66 -10.32 7.56 -9.04
C GLU A 66 -10.57 6.15 -8.51
N ALA A 67 -11.67 5.51 -8.93
CA ALA A 67 -11.96 4.12 -8.58
C ALA A 67 -10.88 3.16 -9.11
N ALA A 68 -10.49 3.30 -10.38
CA ALA A 68 -9.44 2.49 -10.98
C ALA A 68 -8.06 2.71 -10.32
N LEU A 69 -7.77 3.92 -9.84
CA LEU A 69 -6.53 4.19 -9.09
C LEU A 69 -6.54 3.57 -7.69
N LYS A 70 -7.70 3.55 -7.02
CA LYS A 70 -7.86 2.86 -5.74
C LYS A 70 -7.68 1.36 -5.88
N GLU A 71 -8.28 0.75 -6.90
CA GLU A 71 -8.11 -0.68 -7.20
C GLU A 71 -6.63 -1.04 -7.43
N LYS A 72 -5.92 -0.26 -8.25
CA LYS A 72 -4.47 -0.44 -8.45
C LYS A 72 -3.66 -0.29 -7.15
N PHE A 73 -4.09 0.58 -6.25
CA PHE A 73 -3.44 0.77 -4.94
C PHE A 73 -3.70 -0.40 -4.00
N GLU A 74 -4.93 -0.92 -3.99
CA GLU A 74 -5.26 -2.15 -3.26
C GLU A 74 -4.47 -3.35 -3.81
N ASP A 75 -4.39 -3.51 -5.12
CA ASP A 75 -3.58 -4.55 -5.76
C ASP A 75 -2.10 -4.44 -5.39
N PHE A 76 -1.55 -3.22 -5.40
CA PHE A 76 -0.19 -2.94 -4.94
C PHE A 76 0.02 -3.37 -3.47
N LEU A 77 -0.87 -2.96 -2.57
CA LEU A 77 -0.78 -3.33 -1.16
C LEU A 77 -0.90 -4.83 -0.93
N ASN A 78 -1.83 -5.48 -1.63
CA ASN A 78 -2.04 -6.92 -1.55
C ASN A 78 -0.81 -7.69 -2.06
N GLY A 79 -0.24 -7.25 -3.19
CA GLY A 79 1.00 -7.82 -3.74
C GLY A 79 2.17 -7.66 -2.77
N PHE A 80 2.37 -6.46 -2.23
CA PHE A 80 3.39 -6.21 -1.22
C PHE A 80 3.24 -7.11 0.01
N LEU A 81 2.04 -7.22 0.57
CA LEU A 81 1.77 -8.06 1.74
C LEU A 81 1.98 -9.55 1.43
N GLN A 82 1.59 -10.00 0.24
CA GLN A 82 1.82 -11.37 -0.21
C GLN A 82 3.32 -11.65 -0.33
N ASP A 83 4.08 -10.77 -0.98
CA ASP A 83 5.52 -10.92 -1.15
C ASP A 83 6.25 -10.97 0.21
N VAL A 84 5.90 -10.08 1.14
CA VAL A 84 6.45 -10.13 2.51
C VAL A 84 6.09 -11.46 3.17
N SER A 85 4.83 -11.88 3.11
CA SER A 85 4.37 -13.13 3.75
C SER A 85 5.08 -14.37 3.21
N GLU A 86 5.23 -14.48 1.90
CA GLU A 86 5.91 -15.62 1.26
C GLU A 86 7.38 -15.69 1.66
N ASN A 87 8.09 -14.56 1.63
CA ASN A 87 9.50 -14.51 2.00
C ASN A 87 9.72 -14.77 3.50
N VAL A 88 8.86 -14.24 4.37
CA VAL A 88 8.89 -14.53 5.81
C VAL A 88 8.61 -16.00 6.10
N ARG A 89 7.70 -16.64 5.36
CA ARG A 89 7.43 -18.07 5.48
C ARG A 89 8.67 -18.90 5.13
N GLU A 90 9.29 -18.63 3.99
CA GLU A 90 10.52 -19.33 3.56
C GLU A 90 11.66 -19.13 4.55
N TYR A 91 11.82 -17.92 5.07
CA TYR A 91 12.78 -17.61 6.14
C TYR A 91 12.47 -18.41 7.42
N GLY A 92 11.20 -18.46 7.84
CA GLY A 92 10.76 -19.21 9.01
C GLY A 92 11.00 -20.72 8.90
N GLU A 93 10.90 -21.29 7.69
CA GLU A 93 11.26 -22.68 7.41
C GLU A 93 12.76 -22.93 7.61
N SER A 94 13.62 -22.09 7.04
CA SER A 94 15.08 -22.16 7.27
C SER A 94 15.44 -21.97 8.75
N ARG A 95 14.75 -21.07 9.46
CA ARG A 95 14.96 -20.81 10.88
C ARG A 95 14.64 -22.02 11.74
N LYS A 96 13.56 -22.75 11.42
CA LYS A 96 13.21 -24.00 12.09
C LYS A 96 14.30 -25.05 11.91
N VAL A 97 14.87 -25.16 10.71
CA VAL A 97 16.02 -26.06 10.47
C VAL A 97 17.17 -25.67 11.37
N LEU A 98 17.60 -24.40 11.37
CA LEU A 98 18.70 -23.94 12.22
C LEU A 98 18.46 -24.21 13.71
N SER A 99 17.23 -23.98 14.20
CA SER A 99 16.85 -24.28 15.58
C SER A 99 16.92 -25.78 15.88
N GLY A 100 16.63 -26.64 14.91
CA GLY A 100 16.76 -28.09 15.05
C GLY A 100 18.22 -28.54 15.12
N LEU A 101 19.12 -27.86 14.40
CA LEU A 101 20.56 -28.19 14.42
C LEU A 101 21.19 -27.98 15.80
N VAL A 102 20.65 -27.05 16.59
CA VAL A 102 21.13 -26.72 17.95
C VAL A 102 20.41 -27.48 19.06
N ASP A 103 19.41 -28.30 18.72
CA ASP A 103 18.67 -29.10 19.69
C ASP A 103 19.56 -30.25 20.21
N PRO A 104 19.78 -30.38 21.53
CA PRO A 104 20.58 -31.46 22.11
C PRO A 104 20.19 -32.87 21.65
N ILE A 105 18.90 -33.14 21.38
CA ILE A 105 18.45 -34.46 20.91
C ILE A 105 19.04 -34.84 19.54
N ASN A 106 19.33 -33.83 18.71
CA ASN A 106 19.92 -33.96 17.39
C ASN A 106 21.46 -33.93 17.44
N MET A 107 22.05 -33.88 18.65
CA MET A 107 23.50 -33.88 18.90
C MET A 107 23.96 -35.08 19.72
N ARG A 108 23.11 -36.12 19.85
CA ARG A 108 23.38 -37.28 20.70
C ARG A 108 24.57 -38.16 20.27
N ALA A 109 25.06 -37.98 19.05
CA ALA A 109 26.19 -38.73 18.51
C ALA A 109 27.19 -37.77 17.85
N PRO A 110 28.51 -38.05 17.91
CA PRO A 110 29.54 -37.21 17.31
C PRO A 110 29.30 -36.95 15.82
N GLU A 111 28.82 -37.94 15.08
CA GLU A 111 28.55 -37.84 13.64
C GLU A 111 27.43 -36.84 13.35
N TYR A 112 26.40 -36.77 14.21
CA TYR A 112 25.32 -35.80 14.06
C TYR A 112 25.78 -34.38 14.38
N ILE A 113 26.71 -34.21 15.32
CA ILE A 113 27.30 -32.90 15.61
C ILE A 113 28.08 -32.39 14.40
N GLU A 114 28.90 -33.25 13.79
CA GLU A 114 29.66 -32.92 12.58
C GLU A 114 28.72 -32.57 11.41
N GLU A 115 27.68 -33.37 11.17
CA GLU A 115 26.68 -33.12 10.13
C GLU A 115 25.93 -31.81 10.37
N ASN A 116 25.48 -31.56 11.61
CA ASN A 116 24.78 -30.33 11.98
C ASN A 116 25.68 -29.10 11.79
N TYR A 117 26.96 -29.17 12.17
CA TYR A 117 27.92 -28.09 11.94
C TYR A 117 28.06 -27.79 10.45
N ALA A 118 28.30 -28.82 9.61
CA ALA A 118 28.44 -28.63 8.16
C ALA A 118 27.16 -28.08 7.50
N LEU A 119 25.99 -28.60 7.90
CA LEU A 119 24.70 -28.14 7.40
C LEU A 119 24.41 -26.69 7.80
N SER A 120 24.85 -26.28 9.00
CA SER A 120 24.62 -24.93 9.50
C SER A 120 25.21 -23.84 8.61
N GLU A 121 26.38 -24.06 8.01
CA GLU A 121 27.01 -23.08 7.11
C GLU A 121 26.09 -22.73 5.94
N THR A 122 25.48 -23.75 5.34
CA THR A 122 24.57 -23.58 4.20
C THR A 122 23.24 -22.96 4.63
N VAL A 123 22.69 -23.40 5.77
CA VAL A 123 21.41 -22.87 6.30
C VAL A 123 21.56 -21.40 6.70
N ILE A 124 22.68 -21.02 7.30
CA ILE A 124 22.96 -19.64 7.74
C ILE A 124 23.13 -18.72 6.53
N LEU A 125 23.90 -19.14 5.52
CA LEU A 125 24.02 -18.36 4.28
C LEU A 125 22.64 -18.15 3.64
N ARG A 126 21.80 -19.19 3.61
CA ARG A 126 20.42 -19.07 3.10
C ARG A 126 19.59 -18.09 3.92
N LEU A 127 19.67 -18.14 5.26
CA LEU A 127 18.97 -17.20 6.13
C LEU A 127 19.40 -15.77 5.87
N GLN A 128 20.70 -15.51 5.71
CA GLN A 128 21.23 -14.18 5.38
C GLN A 128 20.65 -13.65 4.06
N LEU A 129 20.68 -14.46 3.00
CA LEU A 129 20.09 -14.10 1.71
C LEU A 129 18.57 -13.87 1.81
N GLN A 130 17.87 -14.64 2.64
CA GLN A 130 16.44 -14.46 2.87
C GLN A 130 16.12 -13.17 3.65
N MET A 131 16.95 -12.78 4.62
CA MET A 131 16.83 -11.48 5.30
C MET A 131 16.97 -10.34 4.29
N ASP A 132 18.00 -10.38 3.43
CA ASP A 132 18.21 -9.39 2.37
C ASP A 132 17.03 -9.35 1.39
N LYS A 133 16.49 -10.52 1.02
CA LYS A 133 15.33 -10.63 0.12
C LYS A 133 14.08 -9.98 0.74
N ILE A 134 13.82 -10.21 2.03
CA ILE A 134 12.69 -9.57 2.74
C ILE A 134 12.87 -8.05 2.74
N MET A 135 14.07 -7.55 3.03
CA MET A 135 14.35 -6.11 2.98
C MET A 135 14.19 -5.54 1.56
N GLY A 136 14.61 -6.30 0.54
CA GLY A 136 14.45 -5.93 -0.87
C GLY A 136 12.99 -5.78 -1.31
N VAL A 137 12.03 -6.47 -0.68
CA VAL A 137 10.59 -6.29 -0.95
C VAL A 137 10.14 -4.87 -0.61
N PHE A 138 10.64 -4.29 0.49
CA PHE A 138 10.34 -2.90 0.86
C PHE A 138 10.92 -1.90 -0.15
N GLU A 139 12.16 -2.11 -0.58
CA GLU A 139 12.81 -1.25 -1.58
C GLU A 139 12.11 -1.31 -2.94
N GLN A 140 11.63 -2.48 -3.33
CA GLN A 140 10.89 -2.65 -4.57
C GLN A 140 9.50 -2.00 -4.47
N ALA A 141 8.81 -2.22 -3.34
CA ALA A 141 7.52 -1.59 -3.08
C ALA A 141 7.60 -0.05 -3.10
N ASP A 142 8.69 0.56 -2.63
CA ASP A 142 8.91 2.00 -2.74
C ASP A 142 8.98 2.48 -4.20
N LYS A 143 9.67 1.75 -5.06
CA LYS A 143 9.76 2.09 -6.49
C LYS A 143 8.39 2.00 -7.16
N ASP A 144 7.66 0.93 -6.87
CA ASP A 144 6.33 0.69 -7.44
C ASP A 144 5.31 1.70 -6.91
N PHE A 145 5.42 2.06 -5.63
CA PHE A 145 4.62 3.11 -5.00
C PHE A 145 4.82 4.47 -5.67
N VAL A 146 6.07 4.88 -5.96
CA VAL A 146 6.34 6.17 -6.64
C VAL A 146 5.68 6.23 -8.01
N VAL A 147 5.77 5.15 -8.80
CA VAL A 147 5.13 5.06 -10.12
C VAL A 147 3.60 5.11 -10.01
N LEU A 148 3.04 4.52 -8.97
CA LEU A 148 1.60 4.54 -8.73
C LEU A 148 1.13 5.92 -8.24
N LEU A 149 1.85 6.52 -7.30
CA LEU A 149 1.60 7.85 -6.74
C LEU A 149 1.56 8.91 -7.84
N ASP A 150 2.39 8.79 -8.87
CA ASP A 150 2.42 9.73 -9.99
C ASP A 150 1.11 9.85 -10.78
N GLN A 151 0.27 8.82 -10.72
CA GLN A 151 -1.03 8.80 -11.39
C GLN A 151 -2.14 9.51 -10.60
N TRP A 152 -1.91 9.77 -9.30
CA TRP A 152 -2.86 10.41 -8.39
C TRP A 152 -2.91 11.94 -8.54
N PRO A 153 -4.07 12.57 -8.25
CA PRO A 153 -4.18 14.04 -8.20
C PRO A 153 -3.22 14.66 -7.19
N VAL A 154 -2.62 15.81 -7.53
CA VAL A 154 -1.66 16.54 -6.67
C VAL A 154 -2.21 16.79 -5.27
N SER A 155 -3.52 17.07 -5.15
CA SER A 155 -4.18 17.31 -3.86
C SER A 155 -4.22 16.11 -2.92
N GLN A 156 -3.97 14.89 -3.42
CA GLN A 156 -4.01 13.65 -2.64
C GLN A 156 -2.62 13.01 -2.47
N LYS A 157 -1.62 13.42 -3.25
CA LYS A 157 -0.28 12.82 -3.22
C LYS A 157 0.35 12.85 -1.83
N ASP A 158 0.40 14.01 -1.20
CA ASP A 158 1.05 14.18 0.11
C ASP A 158 0.43 13.29 1.21
N ILE A 159 -0.90 13.11 1.17
CA ILE A 159 -1.63 12.29 2.14
C ILE A 159 -1.29 10.81 1.95
N ILE A 160 -1.30 10.35 0.69
CA ILE A 160 -1.04 8.96 0.34
C ILE A 160 0.44 8.61 0.58
N GLU A 161 1.34 9.52 0.21
CA GLU A 161 2.78 9.40 0.48
C GLU A 161 3.07 9.34 1.98
N GLY A 162 2.49 10.24 2.78
CA GLY A 162 2.66 10.21 4.23
C GLY A 162 2.17 8.91 4.87
N ALA A 163 1.01 8.41 4.44
CA ALA A 163 0.46 7.14 4.96
C ALA A 163 1.32 5.93 4.58
N TRP A 164 1.83 5.89 3.34
CA TRP A 164 2.74 4.84 2.89
C TRP A 164 4.06 4.89 3.66
N GLN A 165 4.71 6.06 3.73
CA GLN A 165 5.98 6.22 4.45
C GLN A 165 5.84 5.80 5.92
N GLN A 166 4.78 6.25 6.61
CA GLN A 166 4.53 5.86 7.99
C GLN A 166 4.39 4.33 8.14
N THR A 167 3.59 3.70 7.27
CA THR A 167 3.34 2.25 7.33
C THR A 167 4.62 1.48 7.04
N ARG A 168 5.33 1.86 5.97
CA ARG A 168 6.60 1.27 5.57
C ARG A 168 7.63 1.40 6.69
N ASP A 169 7.85 2.60 7.22
CA ASP A 169 8.90 2.84 8.22
C ASP A 169 8.60 2.09 9.52
N GLN A 170 7.33 2.01 9.91
CA GLN A 170 6.93 1.21 11.07
C GLN A 170 7.21 -0.28 10.83
N GLN A 171 6.81 -0.83 9.69
CA GLN A 171 6.97 -2.26 9.40
C GLN A 171 8.44 -2.62 9.13
N ALA A 172 9.10 -1.90 8.23
CA ALA A 172 10.52 -2.08 7.92
C ALA A 172 11.39 -1.90 9.16
N GLY A 173 11.09 -0.92 10.03
CA GLY A 173 11.79 -0.72 11.29
C GLY A 173 11.72 -1.94 12.22
N LEU A 174 10.57 -2.63 12.29
CA LEU A 174 10.44 -3.87 13.05
C LEU A 174 11.29 -4.99 12.46
N TYR A 175 11.30 -5.16 11.12
CA TYR A 175 12.14 -6.16 10.46
C TYR A 175 13.63 -5.87 10.62
N ILE A 176 14.05 -4.62 10.51
CA ILE A 176 15.44 -4.20 10.74
C ILE A 176 15.86 -4.56 12.16
N ALA A 177 15.11 -4.12 13.17
CA ALA A 177 15.45 -4.41 14.56
C ALA A 177 15.47 -5.92 14.86
N TYR A 178 14.54 -6.67 14.27
CA TYR A 178 14.49 -8.12 14.39
C TYR A 178 15.71 -8.77 13.71
N PHE A 179 16.07 -8.41 12.48
CA PHE A 179 17.20 -8.99 11.76
C PHE A 179 18.56 -8.60 12.35
N GLU A 180 18.71 -7.40 12.92
CA GLU A 180 19.91 -7.04 13.68
C GLU A 180 20.15 -8.01 14.84
N SER A 181 19.10 -8.29 15.64
CA SER A 181 19.20 -9.27 16.72
C SER A 181 19.37 -10.71 16.20
N GLU A 182 18.79 -11.04 15.04
CA GLU A 182 18.93 -12.36 14.44
C GLU A 182 20.37 -12.61 13.96
N GLN A 183 21.07 -11.60 13.44
CA GLN A 183 22.48 -11.72 13.08
C GLN A 183 23.34 -12.06 14.31
N GLU A 184 23.03 -11.46 15.46
CA GLU A 184 23.68 -11.80 16.73
C GLU A 184 23.37 -13.25 17.14
N LEU A 185 22.11 -13.67 17.05
CA LEU A 185 21.71 -15.06 17.35
C LEU A 185 22.41 -16.07 16.43
N ILE A 186 22.46 -15.80 15.12
CA ILE A 186 23.13 -16.64 14.13
C ILE A 186 24.60 -16.79 14.50
N LYS A 187 25.28 -15.71 14.88
CA LYS A 187 26.69 -15.76 15.30
C LYS A 187 26.87 -16.64 16.55
N VAL A 188 26.01 -16.47 17.56
CA VAL A 188 26.06 -17.30 18.77
C VAL A 188 25.82 -18.78 18.43
N ILE A 189 24.91 -19.08 17.50
CA ILE A 189 24.64 -20.45 17.01
C ILE A 189 25.86 -21.01 16.26
N GLN A 190 26.52 -20.23 15.41
CA GLN A 190 27.75 -20.64 14.73
C GLN A 190 28.85 -20.99 15.73
N ASP A 191 29.08 -20.12 16.71
CA ASP A 191 30.10 -20.34 17.73
C ASP A 191 29.78 -21.58 18.59
N PHE A 192 28.50 -21.77 18.92
CA PHE A 192 28.02 -22.96 19.64
C PHE A 192 28.24 -24.25 18.85
N LEU A 193 27.84 -24.29 17.58
CA LEU A 193 28.00 -25.48 16.73
C LEU A 193 29.47 -25.80 16.48
N ALA A 194 30.31 -24.77 16.29
CA ALA A 194 31.76 -24.94 16.18
C ALA A 194 32.35 -25.53 17.46
N PHE A 195 31.95 -25.02 18.63
CA PHE A 195 32.37 -25.54 19.93
C PHE A 195 31.95 -27.00 20.12
N CYS A 196 30.69 -27.35 19.84
CA CYS A 196 30.22 -28.72 19.90
C CYS A 196 31.00 -29.64 18.96
N ASN A 197 31.28 -29.20 17.73
CA ASN A 197 32.04 -29.98 16.76
C ASN A 197 33.51 -30.19 17.16
N GLU A 198 34.16 -29.19 17.76
CA GLU A 198 35.51 -29.32 18.33
C GLU A 198 35.54 -30.35 19.46
N LYS A 199 34.47 -30.42 20.26
CA LYS A 199 34.36 -31.27 21.45
C LYS A 199 33.58 -32.56 21.23
N ARG A 200 33.21 -32.89 19.99
CA ARG A 200 32.26 -33.96 19.65
C ARG A 200 32.62 -35.33 20.22
N ASP A 201 33.90 -35.64 20.36
CA ASP A 201 34.38 -36.94 20.87
C ASP A 201 34.32 -37.03 22.42
N SER A 202 33.96 -35.93 23.08
CA SER A 202 34.00 -35.76 24.54
C SER A 202 32.68 -35.28 25.14
N VAL A 203 31.62 -35.22 24.33
CA VAL A 203 30.28 -34.82 24.73
C VAL A 203 29.34 -36.02 24.72
N THR A 204 28.43 -36.06 25.69
CA THR A 204 27.40 -37.09 25.78
C THR A 204 26.04 -36.44 25.99
N TYR A 205 25.00 -36.98 25.35
CA TYR A 205 23.62 -36.55 25.60
C TYR A 205 23.07 -37.21 26.87
N ASP A 206 22.48 -36.41 27.73
CA ASP A 206 21.77 -36.86 28.92
C ASP A 206 20.27 -36.93 28.65
N GLU A 207 19.72 -38.14 28.62
CA GLU A 207 18.29 -38.38 28.38
C GLU A 207 17.40 -37.84 29.51
N GLU A 208 17.91 -37.70 30.74
CA GLU A 208 17.11 -37.22 31.87
C GLU A 208 16.95 -35.69 31.83
N SER A 209 18.06 -34.96 31.65
CA SER A 209 18.02 -33.49 31.58
C SER A 209 17.72 -32.96 30.19
N GLY A 210 17.82 -33.79 29.15
CA GLY A 210 17.67 -33.39 27.75
C GLY A 210 18.80 -32.47 27.26
N ASN A 211 19.96 -32.48 27.92
CA ASN A 211 21.10 -31.60 27.61
C ASN A 211 22.34 -32.37 27.17
N LEU A 212 23.32 -31.62 26.66
CA LEU A 212 24.67 -32.12 26.46
C LEU A 212 25.49 -31.99 27.75
N LEU A 213 26.22 -33.05 28.07
CA LEU A 213 27.19 -33.12 29.15
C LEU A 213 28.60 -33.14 28.56
N PHE A 214 29.43 -32.22 29.04
CA PHE A 214 30.84 -32.11 28.67
C PHE A 214 31.74 -32.67 29.76
N LYS A 215 32.92 -33.14 29.36
CA LYS A 215 33.86 -33.81 30.26
C LYS A 215 34.43 -32.90 31.35
N THR A 216 34.61 -31.61 31.06
CA THR A 216 35.19 -30.65 31.99
C THR A 216 34.17 -29.60 32.43
N GLU A 217 34.33 -29.09 33.65
CA GLU A 217 33.48 -28.02 34.21
C GLU A 217 33.54 -26.75 33.34
N ALA A 218 34.73 -26.37 32.85
CA ALA A 218 34.90 -25.21 31.98
C ALA A 218 34.14 -25.35 30.65
N GLU A 219 34.15 -26.54 30.03
CA GLU A 219 33.37 -26.80 28.81
C GLU A 219 31.86 -26.77 29.08
N GLN A 220 31.44 -27.30 30.23
CA GLN A 220 30.04 -27.26 30.65
C GLN A 220 29.56 -25.82 30.90
N GLU A 221 30.39 -24.99 31.56
CA GLU A 221 30.11 -23.56 31.75
C GLU A 221 30.00 -22.82 30.42
N GLN A 222 30.88 -23.11 29.46
CA GLN A 222 30.83 -22.52 28.12
C GLN A 222 29.55 -22.91 27.36
N TYR A 223 29.16 -24.19 27.42
CA TYR A 223 27.88 -24.68 26.88
C TYR A 223 26.68 -23.92 27.45
N VAL A 224 26.58 -23.82 28.78
CA VAL A 224 25.50 -23.08 29.45
C VAL A 224 25.53 -21.59 29.07
N GLY A 225 26.73 -21.02 28.93
CA GLY A 225 26.92 -19.65 28.46
C GLY A 225 26.33 -19.40 27.07
N TYR A 226 26.50 -20.33 26.13
CA TYR A 226 25.86 -20.22 24.81
C TYR A 226 24.33 -20.29 24.91
N LEU A 227 23.78 -21.24 25.67
CA LEU A 227 22.33 -21.36 25.83
C LEU A 227 21.71 -20.10 26.44
N ASN A 228 22.34 -19.53 27.47
CA ASN A 228 21.87 -18.30 28.09
C ASN A 228 21.86 -17.13 27.10
N LYS A 229 22.94 -16.94 26.34
CA LYS A 229 23.00 -15.88 25.31
C LYS A 229 21.93 -16.06 24.24
N MET A 230 21.72 -17.29 23.75
CA MET A 230 20.64 -17.56 22.79
C MET A 230 19.26 -17.22 23.36
N ASN A 231 19.01 -17.57 24.63
CA ASN A 231 17.74 -17.30 25.30
C ASN A 231 17.53 -15.80 25.55
N GLU A 232 18.57 -15.06 25.93
CA GLU A 232 18.54 -13.61 26.10
C GLU A 232 18.14 -12.92 24.79
N ILE A 233 18.80 -13.27 23.67
CA ILE A 233 18.49 -12.70 22.36
C ILE A 233 17.06 -13.04 21.93
N LYS A 234 16.63 -14.31 22.09
CA LYS A 234 15.24 -14.74 21.81
C LYS A 234 14.21 -13.98 22.65
N SER A 235 14.54 -13.64 23.89
CA SER A 235 13.69 -12.83 24.76
C SER A 235 13.55 -11.40 24.24
N VAL A 236 14.65 -10.78 23.79
CA VAL A 236 14.62 -9.45 23.14
C VAL A 236 13.73 -9.50 21.90
N GLN A 237 13.93 -10.48 21.03
CA GLN A 237 13.13 -10.66 19.81
C GLN A 237 11.63 -10.80 20.10
N SER A 238 11.26 -11.58 21.12
CA SER A 238 9.86 -11.75 21.51
C SER A 238 9.22 -10.44 21.95
N SER A 239 10.00 -9.54 22.57
CA SER A 239 9.52 -8.25 23.03
C SER A 239 9.24 -7.23 21.92
N LEU A 240 9.82 -7.42 20.72
CA LEU A 240 9.65 -6.53 19.57
C LEU A 240 8.22 -6.54 19.01
N PHE A 241 7.50 -7.65 19.18
CA PHE A 241 6.16 -7.87 18.62
C PHE A 241 5.03 -7.85 19.66
N THR A 242 5.32 -7.55 20.94
CA THR A 242 4.35 -7.54 22.05
C THR A 242 3.95 -6.14 22.53
N LYS A 243 4.16 -5.10 21.71
CA LYS A 243 3.70 -3.73 21.98
C LYS A 243 2.43 -3.42 21.21
#